data_AF-A0A1Q2L4H4-F1
#
_entry.id   AF-A0A1Q2L4H4-F1
#
_cell.length_a   1.000
_cell.length_b   1.000
_cell.length_c   1.000
_cell.angle_alpha   90.00
_cell.angle_beta   90.00
_cell.angle_gamma   90.00
#
_symmetry.space_group_name_H-M   'P 1'
#
loop_
_entity.id
_entity.type
_entity.pdbx_description
1 polymer ?
#
loop_
_entity_poly.entity_id
_entity_poly.type
_entity_poly.pdbx_seq_one_letter_code
_entity_poly.pdbx_strand_id
1 'polypeptide(L)'
;MQEEDYIYTRSKDVFKNGNEKLFLFAGLSKKEYRREGEELVSRFVPLDGTYIRKLVEKADPDFLALPDKTIEIPITYDEYLRLETLRIEEKKEFFLYQGK
;
A
#
# COMPACT_ATOMS: atom_id res chain seq x y z
N MET A 1 -24.08 -12.21 6.00
CA MET A 1 -23.07 -12.28 4.93
C MET A 1 -22.06 -11.21 5.23
N GLN A 2 -20.81 -11.60 5.50
CA GLN A 2 -19.71 -10.67 5.72
C GLN A 2 -19.06 -10.50 4.35
N GLU A 3 -19.02 -9.27 3.87
CA GLU A 3 -18.39 -8.90 2.62
C GLU A 3 -17.07 -8.20 2.98
N GLU A 4 -16.01 -8.49 2.25
CA GLU A 4 -14.68 -7.96 2.50
C GLU A 4 -14.10 -7.42 1.21
N ASP A 5 -13.70 -6.15 1.22
CA ASP A 5 -12.89 -5.57 0.16
C ASP A 5 -11.43 -5.54 0.60
N TYR A 6 -10.53 -5.93 -0.29
CA TYR A 6 -9.08 -5.85 -0.06
C TYR A 6 -8.51 -4.68 -0.85
N ILE A 7 -7.60 -3.93 -0.22
CA ILE A 7 -7.06 -2.70 -0.78
C ILE A 7 -5.55 -2.70 -0.57
N TYR A 8 -4.82 -2.51 -1.67
CA TYR A 8 -3.41 -2.15 -1.64
C TYR A 8 -3.28 -0.63 -1.65
N THR A 9 -2.45 -0.09 -0.76
CA THR A 9 -2.15 1.33 -0.67
C THR A 9 -0.67 1.56 -0.83
N ARG A 10 -0.28 2.57 -1.61
CA ARG A 10 1.12 3.00 -1.71
C ARG A 10 1.26 4.51 -1.82
N SER A 11 2.11 5.08 -0.98
CA SER A 11 2.41 6.52 -0.93
C SER A 11 3.87 6.77 -1.20
N LYS A 12 4.15 7.86 -1.92
CA LYS A 12 5.49 8.43 -2.08
C LYS A 12 5.41 9.90 -1.74
N ASP A 13 6.36 10.36 -0.93
CA ASP A 13 6.62 11.77 -0.68
C ASP A 13 8.12 12.05 -0.74
N VAL A 14 8.52 13.15 -1.39
CA VAL A 14 9.91 13.63 -1.42
C VAL A 14 10.04 14.94 -0.66
N PHE A 15 10.74 14.91 0.48
CA PHE A 15 10.97 16.10 1.29
C PHE A 15 12.34 16.71 1.00
N LYS A 16 12.36 18.02 0.75
CA LYS A 16 13.58 18.80 0.49
C LYS A 16 13.85 19.71 1.69
N ASN A 17 14.60 19.23 2.68
CA ASN A 17 15.07 20.06 3.79
C ASN A 17 16.59 19.91 3.95
N GLY A 18 17.35 20.68 3.15
CA GLY A 18 18.82 20.64 3.06
C GLY A 18 19.40 19.35 2.46
N ASN A 19 18.80 18.20 2.78
CA ASN A 19 19.02 16.89 2.20
C ASN A 19 17.68 16.36 1.65
N GLU A 20 17.65 16.01 0.36
CA GLU A 20 16.45 15.40 -0.25
C GLU A 20 16.25 13.98 0.27
N LYS A 21 15.10 13.73 0.91
CA LYS A 21 14.72 12.42 1.47
C LYS A 21 13.48 11.90 0.76
N LEU A 22 13.59 10.65 0.30
CA LEU A 22 12.49 9.84 -0.20
C LEU A 22 11.83 9.13 0.98
N PHE A 23 10.51 9.23 1.03
CA PHE A 23 9.65 8.48 1.92
C PHE A 23 8.68 7.66 1.09
N LEU A 24 8.67 6.35 1.31
CA LEU A 24 7.74 5.42 0.67
C LEU A 24 7.00 4.62 1.72
N PHE A 25 5.72 4.43 1.49
CA PHE A 25 4.89 3.51 2.24
C PHE A 25 4.14 2.61 1.25
N ALA A 26 4.07 1.31 1.53
CA ALA A 26 3.20 0.38 0.84
C ALA A 26 2.56 -0.53 1.88
N GLY A 27 1.27 -0.82 1.74
CA GLY A 27 0.52 -1.57 2.73
C GLY A 27 -0.71 -2.25 2.17
N LEU A 28 -1.20 -3.22 2.93
CA LEU A 28 -2.43 -3.93 2.65
C LEU A 28 -3.45 -3.61 3.74
N SER A 29 -4.69 -3.47 3.33
CA SER A 29 -5.81 -3.21 4.22
C SER A 29 -7.04 -3.95 3.73
N LYS A 30 -7.97 -4.19 4.64
CA LYS A 30 -9.29 -4.70 4.28
C LYS A 30 -10.39 -3.82 4.85
N LYS A 31 -11.51 -3.77 4.14
CA LYS A 31 -12.73 -3.13 4.58
C LYS A 31 -13.77 -4.21 4.80
N GLU A 32 -14.15 -4.40 6.05
CA GLU A 32 -15.15 -5.39 6.46
C GLU A 32 -16.51 -4.71 6.49
N TYR A 33 -17.53 -5.34 5.89
CA TYR A 33 -18.90 -4.88 5.94
C TYR A 33 -19.76 -5.81 6.79
N ARG A 34 -20.54 -5.23 7.67
CA ARG A 34 -21.50 -5.94 8.53
C ARG A 34 -22.86 -5.27 8.46
N ARG A 35 -23.92 -6.07 8.36
CA ARG A 35 -25.29 -5.58 8.54
C ARG A 35 -25.64 -5.55 10.02
N GLU A 36 -26.12 -4.40 10.49
CA GLU A 36 -26.69 -4.22 11.82
C GLU A 36 -28.14 -3.75 11.65
N GLY A 37 -29.09 -4.69 11.72
CA GLY A 37 -30.47 -4.43 11.34
C GLY A 37 -30.60 -4.13 9.84
N GLU A 38 -31.10 -2.94 9.51
CA GLU A 38 -31.23 -2.44 8.14
C GLU A 38 -30.01 -1.66 7.64
N GLU A 39 -29.08 -1.31 8.54
CA GLU A 39 -27.91 -0.50 8.20
C GLU A 39 -26.71 -1.36 7.79
N LEU A 40 -25.93 -0.87 6.81
CA LEU A 40 -24.65 -1.45 6.41
C LEU A 40 -23.51 -0.63 7.04
N VAL A 41 -22.82 -1.21 8.00
CA VAL A 41 -21.67 -0.59 8.67
C VAL A 41 -20.39 -1.14 8.06
N SER A 42 -19.41 -0.28 7.80
CA SER A 42 -18.10 -0.68 7.32
C SER A 42 -17.00 -0.34 8.32
N ARG A 43 -16.04 -1.25 8.49
CA ARG A 43 -14.85 -1.04 9.31
C ARG A 43 -13.60 -1.18 8.45
N PHE A 44 -12.70 -0.21 8.54
CA PHE A 44 -11.37 -0.32 7.94
C PHE A 44 -10.41 -1.01 8.89
N VAL A 45 -9.70 -2.02 8.40
CA VAL A 45 -8.73 -2.81 9.15
C VAL A 45 -7.38 -2.75 8.40
N PRO A 46 -6.38 -2.01 8.92
CA PRO A 46 -5.03 -2.07 8.37
C PRO A 46 -4.45 -3.44 8.70
N LEU A 47 -3.97 -4.17 7.69
CA LEU A 47 -3.50 -5.55 7.86
C LEU A 47 -1.98 -5.59 8.05
N ASP A 48 -1.20 -4.84 7.27
CA ASP A 48 0.21 -4.59 7.55
C ASP A 48 0.83 -3.59 6.54
N GLY A 49 2.02 -3.07 6.83
CA GLY A 49 2.70 -2.12 5.94
C GLY A 49 4.23 -2.18 5.99
N THR A 50 4.87 -1.71 4.92
CA THR A 50 6.31 -1.49 4.83
C THR A 50 6.58 -0.01 4.59
N TYR A 51 7.55 0.54 5.32
CA TYR A 51 7.96 1.92 5.20
C TYR A 51 9.45 2.01 4.88
N ILE A 52 9.80 2.86 3.91
CA ILE A 52 11.18 3.14 3.51
C ILE A 52 11.42 4.64 3.65
N ARG A 53 12.54 4.97 4.30
CA ARG A 53 13.10 6.33 4.35
C ARG A 53 14.54 6.28 3.84
N LYS A 54 14.84 7.01 2.76
CA LYS A 54 16.18 7.00 2.15
C LYS A 54 16.56 8.38 1.62
N LEU A 55 17.85 8.67 1.50
CA LEU A 55 18.31 9.84 0.73
C LEU A 55 18.04 9.59 -0.76
N VAL A 56 17.55 10.60 -1.48
CA VAL A 56 17.20 10.48 -2.90
C VAL A 56 18.37 9.96 -3.74
N GLU A 57 19.58 10.48 -3.50
CA GLU A 57 20.81 10.04 -4.19
C GLU A 57 21.18 8.56 -3.98
N LYS A 58 20.66 7.94 -2.92
CA LYS A 58 20.92 6.52 -2.56
C LYS A 58 19.69 5.64 -2.81
N ALA A 59 18.60 6.21 -3.32
CA ALA A 59 17.37 5.50 -3.61
C ALA A 59 17.52 4.67 -4.89
N ASP A 60 16.75 3.58 -4.95
CA ASP A 60 16.62 2.81 -6.18
C ASP A 60 15.94 3.71 -7.25
N PRO A 61 16.44 3.76 -8.50
CA PRO A 61 15.83 4.57 -9.55
C PRO A 61 14.34 4.27 -9.79
N ASP A 62 13.92 3.02 -9.61
CA ASP A 62 12.53 2.63 -9.82
C ASP A 62 11.59 3.28 -8.80
N PHE A 63 12.07 3.46 -7.57
CA PHE A 63 11.35 4.18 -6.52
C PHE A 63 11.23 5.68 -6.80
N LEU A 64 12.20 6.26 -7.50
CA LEU A 64 12.17 7.66 -7.89
C LEU A 64 11.19 7.89 -9.05
N ALA A 65 11.10 6.93 -9.98
CA ALA A 65 10.19 6.95 -11.13
C ALA A 65 8.70 6.87 -10.75
N LEU A 66 8.39 6.32 -9.58
CA LEU A 66 7.03 6.31 -9.04
C LEU A 66 6.44 7.73 -8.93
N PRO A 67 5.13 7.94 -9.13
CA PRO A 67 4.52 9.26 -8.95
C PRO A 67 4.43 9.66 -7.46
N ASP A 68 4.62 10.94 -7.18
CA ASP A 68 4.56 11.56 -5.84
C ASP A 68 3.10 11.76 -5.40
N LYS A 69 2.44 10.66 -5.05
CA LYS A 69 1.04 10.62 -4.62
C LYS A 69 0.74 9.34 -3.86
N THR A 70 -0.32 9.37 -3.06
CA THR A 70 -0.97 8.15 -2.57
C THR A 70 -1.82 7.53 -3.66
N ILE A 71 -1.72 6.21 -3.81
CA ILE A 71 -2.62 5.39 -4.63
C ILE A 71 -3.27 4.33 -3.75
N GLU A 72 -4.52 4.02 -4.06
CA GLU A 72 -5.30 2.94 -3.45
C GLU A 72 -5.89 2.11 -4.58
N ILE A 73 -5.67 0.80 -4.53
CA ILE A 73 -6.05 -0.13 -5.59
C ILE A 73 -6.89 -1.23 -4.93
N PRO A 74 -8.17 -1.36 -5.29
CA PRO A 74 -8.97 -2.52 -4.93
C PRO A 74 -8.35 -3.79 -5.54
N ILE A 75 -8.19 -4.83 -4.74
CA ILE A 75 -7.59 -6.10 -5.14
C ILE A 75 -8.48 -7.27 -4.72
N THR A 76 -8.31 -8.41 -5.38
CA THR A 76 -8.96 -9.66 -4.96
C THR A 76 -8.23 -10.27 -3.77
N TYR A 77 -8.85 -11.24 -3.09
CA TYR A 77 -8.21 -11.97 -2.01
C TYR A 77 -6.97 -12.76 -2.47
N ASP A 78 -7.01 -13.38 -3.66
CA ASP A 78 -5.84 -14.08 -4.22
C ASP A 78 -4.66 -13.13 -4.47
N GLU A 79 -4.96 -11.94 -4.98
CA GLU A 79 -3.95 -10.91 -5.21
C GLU A 79 -3.42 -10.33 -3.88
N TYR A 80 -4.28 -10.23 -2.86
CA TYR A 80 -3.88 -9.90 -1.50
C TYR A 80 -2.85 -10.91 -0.97
N LEU A 81 -3.12 -12.22 -1.08
CA LEU A 81 -2.20 -13.26 -0.61
C LEU A 81 -0.86 -13.18 -1.35
N ARG A 82 -0.89 -12.96 -2.67
CA ARG A 82 0.32 -12.77 -3.48
C ARG A 82 1.13 -11.56 -3.01
N LEU A 83 0.47 -10.42 -2.79
CA LEU A 83 1.13 -9.19 -2.32
C LEU A 83 1.66 -9.32 -0.89
N GLU A 84 1.00 -10.10 -0.05
CA GLU A 84 1.47 -10.42 1.30
C GLU A 84 2.81 -11.19 1.25
N THR A 85 2.95 -12.16 0.33
CA THR A 85 4.23 -12.84 0.07
C THR A 85 5.29 -11.86 -0.44
N LEU A 86 4.96 -11.05 -1.46
CA LEU A 86 5.91 -10.06 -2.01
C LEU A 86 6.40 -9.07 -0.97
N ARG A 87 5.54 -8.62 -0.05
CA ARG A 87 5.94 -7.72 1.03
C ARG A 87 7.05 -8.30 1.91
N ILE A 88 7.03 -9.62 2.12
CA ILE A 88 7.99 -10.32 2.98
C ILE A 88 9.25 -10.66 2.19
N GLU A 89 9.09 -11.27 1.02
CA GLU A 89 10.19 -11.90 0.27
C GLU A 89 10.78 -10.98 -0.81
N GLU A 90 9.94 -10.18 -1.48
CA GLU A 90 10.29 -9.38 -2.66
C GLU A 90 9.84 -7.92 -2.51
N LYS A 91 10.33 -7.25 -1.44
CA LYS A 91 9.89 -5.91 -1.02
C LYS A 91 9.78 -4.91 -2.17
N LYS A 92 10.73 -4.91 -3.11
CA LYS A 92 10.72 -3.98 -4.25
C LYS A 92 9.47 -4.16 -5.11
N GLU A 93 9.14 -5.39 -5.50
CA GLU A 93 7.96 -5.70 -6.30
C GLU A 93 6.67 -5.28 -5.58
N PHE A 94 6.63 -5.48 -4.26
CA PHE A 94 5.50 -5.00 -3.46
C PHE A 94 5.32 -3.48 -3.54
N PHE A 95 6.38 -2.67 -3.58
CA PHE A 95 6.28 -1.21 -3.76
C PHE A 95 5.92 -0.77 -5.19
N LEU A 96 6.25 -1.59 -6.19
CA LEU A 96 6.07 -1.28 -7.60
C LEU A 96 4.72 -1.75 -8.16
N TYR A 97 3.90 -2.44 -7.35
CA TYR A 97 2.58 -2.89 -7.76
C TYR A 97 1.70 -1.74 -8.28
N GLN A 98 1.09 -1.94 -9.45
CA GLN A 98 0.29 -0.92 -10.13
C GLN A 98 -1.20 -1.26 -10.27
N GLY A 99 -1.64 -2.45 -9.81
CA GLY A 99 -2.98 -2.94 -10.15
C GLY A 99 -3.05 -3.39 -11.61
N LYS A 100 -3.90 -4.36 -11.92
CA LYS A 100 -4.24 -4.73 -13.29
C LYS A 100 -5.72 -4.50 -13.52
#